data_AF-A0A1C3EK90-F1
#
_entry.id   AF-A0A1C3EK90-F1
#
_cell.length_a   1.000
_cell.length_b   1.000
_cell.length_c   1.000
_cell.angle_alpha   90.00
_cell.angle_beta   90.00
_cell.angle_gamma   90.00
#
_symmetry.space_group_name_H-M   'P 1'
#
loop_
_entity.id
_entity.type
_entity.pdbx_description
1 polymer ?
#
loop_
_entity_poly.entity_id
_entity_poly.type
_entity_poly.pdbx_seq_one_letter_code
_entity_poly.pdbx_strand_id
1 'polypeptide(L)'
;MAVYNTSSDSANTAVRALLTKVGEFYLGSSFNTASGNGKKLWLKIKEQDFASRCAYCEEASQTLQIEHLFMFNRTEFGLHHPGNVVPCCKSCNKRARNLDKTFCNWEQHLKEVCDKHGQKDQYEDRRQRILNHIEQYKYPKLNESEKHAIRVIANSLYENIKIESEKSLELYKELDQAFIKKPM
;
A
#
# COMPACT_ATOMS: atom_id res chain seq x y z
N MET A 1 10.97 9.56 3.90
CA MET A 1 10.43 10.03 5.20
C MET A 1 9.55 11.24 4.93
N ALA A 2 8.47 11.43 5.70
CA ALA A 2 7.68 12.66 5.59
C ALA A 2 8.58 13.85 5.98
N VAL A 3 8.44 14.96 5.25
CA VAL A 3 9.19 16.21 5.52
C VAL A 3 8.65 16.90 6.78
N TYR A 4 7.39 16.62 7.11
CA TYR A 4 6.69 17.06 8.32
C TYR A 4 5.89 15.86 8.86
N ASN A 5 6.13 15.47 10.11
CA ASN A 5 5.50 14.30 10.72
C ASN A 5 4.32 14.73 11.59
N THR A 6 3.17 14.13 11.37
CA THR A 6 1.93 14.32 12.15
C THR A 6 1.52 13.03 12.85
N SER A 7 0.61 13.12 13.82
CA SER A 7 -0.03 11.93 14.43
C SER A 7 -0.69 11.04 13.38
N SER A 8 -1.20 11.62 12.29
CA SER A 8 -1.77 10.88 11.17
C SER A 8 -0.72 10.09 10.38
N ASP A 9 0.53 10.57 10.29
CA ASP A 9 1.61 9.82 9.64
C ASP A 9 2.03 8.60 10.45
N SER A 10 2.13 8.74 11.77
CA SER A 10 2.35 7.61 12.70
C SER A 10 1.22 6.59 12.60
N ALA A 11 -0.03 7.05 12.61
CA ALA A 11 -1.20 6.18 12.50
C ALA A 11 -1.28 5.45 11.15
N ASN A 12 -1.00 6.13 10.04
CA ASN A 12 -0.91 5.49 8.72
C ASN A 12 0.22 4.46 8.66
N THR A 13 1.36 4.73 9.29
CA THR A 13 2.48 3.79 9.39
C THR A 13 2.10 2.55 10.20
N ALA A 14 1.38 2.71 11.30
CA ALA A 14 0.86 1.61 12.10
C ALA A 14 -0.12 0.74 11.31
N VAL A 15 -1.06 1.35 10.56
CA VAL A 15 -1.98 0.62 9.66
C VAL A 15 -1.21 -0.18 8.62
N ARG A 16 -0.19 0.43 7.99
CA ARG A 16 0.66 -0.28 7.03
C ARG A 16 1.39 -1.46 7.68
N ALA A 17 1.96 -1.29 8.87
CA ALA A 17 2.60 -2.38 9.59
C ALA A 17 1.63 -3.55 9.86
N LEU A 18 0.39 -3.25 10.26
CA LEU A 18 -0.68 -4.24 10.43
C LEU A 18 -0.98 -4.97 9.10
N LEU A 19 -1.25 -4.23 8.02
CA LEU A 19 -1.57 -4.80 6.71
C LEU A 19 -0.40 -5.62 6.12
N THR A 20 0.84 -5.29 6.49
CA THR A 20 2.00 -6.15 6.21
C THR A 20 1.91 -7.46 6.98
N LYS A 21 1.67 -7.41 8.29
CA LYS A 21 1.59 -8.62 9.11
C LYS A 21 0.44 -9.54 8.70
N VAL A 22 -0.71 -8.98 8.34
CA VAL A 22 -1.84 -9.74 7.80
C VAL A 22 -1.47 -10.35 6.44
N GLY A 23 -0.79 -9.61 5.56
CA GLY A 23 -0.26 -10.15 4.30
C GLY A 23 0.71 -11.32 4.52
N GLU A 24 1.66 -11.18 5.44
CA GLU A 24 2.63 -12.22 5.79
C GLU A 24 1.97 -13.45 6.41
N PHE A 25 0.90 -13.25 7.20
CA PHE A 25 0.08 -14.34 7.75
C PHE A 25 -0.53 -15.20 6.64
N TYR A 26 -1.17 -14.59 5.64
CA TYR A 26 -1.73 -15.34 4.51
C TYR A 26 -0.66 -15.93 3.58
N LEU A 27 0.51 -15.28 3.46
CA LEU A 27 1.63 -15.79 2.69
C LEU A 27 2.34 -16.99 3.37
N GLY A 28 2.25 -17.09 4.70
CA GLY A 28 3.00 -18.06 5.51
C GLY A 28 4.49 -17.74 5.66
N SER A 29 4.93 -16.54 5.29
CA SER A 29 6.32 -16.10 5.42
C SER A 29 6.45 -14.58 5.38
N SER A 30 7.61 -14.05 5.79
CA SER A 30 7.89 -12.62 5.73
C SER A 30 8.03 -12.12 4.29
N PHE A 31 7.50 -10.94 3.99
CA PHE A 31 7.59 -10.31 2.67
C PHE A 31 8.27 -8.94 2.73
N ASN A 32 9.54 -8.94 3.16
CA ASN A 32 10.37 -7.74 3.13
C ASN A 32 11.03 -7.60 1.75
N THR A 33 10.57 -6.65 0.93
CA THR A 33 11.09 -6.45 -0.44
C THR A 33 12.51 -5.84 -0.49
N ALA A 34 13.04 -5.36 0.65
CA ALA A 34 14.38 -4.78 0.74
C ALA A 34 15.47 -5.80 1.12
N SER A 35 15.11 -6.98 1.66
CA SER A 35 16.10 -7.99 2.10
C SER A 35 15.57 -9.43 2.07
N GLY A 36 16.47 -10.40 2.27
CA GLY A 36 16.11 -11.81 2.43
C GLY A 36 15.33 -12.42 1.25
N ASN A 37 14.45 -13.38 1.56
CA ASN A 37 13.62 -14.07 0.56
C ASN A 37 12.57 -13.15 -0.07
N GLY A 38 12.06 -12.16 0.67
CA GLY A 38 11.12 -11.17 0.13
C GLY A 38 11.73 -10.34 -1.00
N LYS A 39 12.99 -9.91 -0.88
CA LYS A 39 13.73 -9.25 -1.97
C LYS A 39 13.90 -10.16 -3.18
N LYS A 40 14.27 -11.43 -2.99
CA LYS A 40 14.40 -12.39 -4.10
C LYS A 40 13.07 -12.56 -4.84
N LEU A 41 11.96 -12.65 -4.09
CA LEU A 41 10.62 -12.76 -4.64
C LEU A 41 10.21 -11.50 -5.41
N TRP A 42 10.48 -10.31 -4.86
CA TRP A 42 10.25 -9.04 -5.56
C TRP A 42 11.06 -8.94 -6.87
N LEU A 43 12.34 -9.33 -6.85
CA LEU A 43 13.17 -9.34 -8.06
C LEU A 43 12.63 -10.32 -9.10
N LYS A 44 12.15 -11.51 -8.69
CA LYS A 44 11.47 -12.45 -9.60
C LYS A 44 10.23 -11.80 -10.25
N ILE A 45 9.35 -11.19 -9.44
CA ILE A 45 8.15 -10.50 -9.96
C ILE A 45 8.55 -9.43 -10.98
N LYS A 46 9.47 -8.55 -10.60
CA LYS A 46 9.89 -7.42 -11.44
C LYS A 46 10.59 -7.89 -12.72
N GLU A 47 11.55 -8.80 -12.63
CA GLU A 47 12.51 -9.12 -13.70
C GLU A 47 12.07 -10.29 -14.56
N GLN A 48 11.38 -11.27 -14.00
CA GLN A 48 10.96 -12.48 -14.72
C GLN A 48 9.50 -12.38 -15.14
N ASP A 49 8.58 -12.15 -14.20
CA ASP A 49 7.13 -12.17 -14.52
C ASP A 49 6.72 -10.92 -15.31
N PHE A 50 7.29 -9.77 -14.96
CA PHE A 50 7.04 -8.49 -15.63
C PHE A 50 8.13 -8.08 -16.62
N ALA A 51 9.18 -8.89 -16.80
CA ALA A 51 10.28 -8.63 -17.75
C ALA A 51 10.90 -7.22 -17.63
N SER A 52 11.02 -6.70 -16.39
CA SER A 52 11.48 -5.33 -16.09
C SER A 52 10.69 -4.24 -16.81
N ARG A 53 9.37 -4.44 -16.96
CA ARG A 53 8.43 -3.49 -17.54
C ARG A 53 7.35 -3.08 -16.55
N CYS A 54 6.79 -1.89 -16.77
CA CYS A 54 5.66 -1.40 -15.99
C CYS A 54 4.42 -2.28 -16.21
N ALA A 55 3.71 -2.65 -15.13
CA ALA A 55 2.49 -3.44 -15.21
C ALA A 55 1.34 -2.73 -15.93
N TYR A 56 1.38 -1.40 -16.06
CA TYR A 56 0.32 -0.61 -16.69
C TYR A 56 0.62 -0.19 -18.13
N CYS A 57 1.79 0.41 -18.39
CA CYS A 57 2.15 0.89 -19.74
C CYS A 57 3.11 -0.05 -20.50
N GLU A 58 3.62 -1.09 -19.83
CA GLU A 58 4.62 -2.04 -20.37
C GLU A 58 5.93 -1.45 -20.87
N GLU A 59 6.18 -0.17 -20.61
CA GLU A 59 7.48 0.43 -20.88
C GLU A 59 8.55 -0.16 -19.95
N ALA A 60 9.71 -0.46 -20.52
CA ALA A 60 10.86 -0.89 -19.76
C ALA A 60 11.43 0.29 -18.97
N SER A 61 11.84 0.04 -17.71
CA SER A 61 12.44 1.08 -16.87
C SER A 61 13.40 0.47 -15.86
N GLN A 62 14.53 1.13 -15.65
CA GLN A 62 15.47 0.75 -14.59
C GLN A 62 15.03 1.21 -13.20
N THR A 63 14.05 2.12 -13.11
CA THR A 63 13.59 2.74 -11.86
C THR A 63 12.15 2.35 -11.52
N LEU A 64 11.74 1.13 -11.85
CA LEU A 64 10.42 0.61 -11.50
C LEU A 64 10.22 0.60 -9.98
N GLN A 65 9.10 1.16 -9.55
CA GLN A 65 8.67 1.23 -8.16
C GLN A 65 7.73 0.06 -7.84
N ILE A 66 7.58 -0.24 -6.56
CA ILE A 66 6.51 -1.12 -6.09
C ILE A 66 5.21 -0.33 -6.08
N GLU A 67 4.19 -0.83 -6.76
CA GLU A 67 2.81 -0.37 -6.65
C GLU A 67 1.94 -1.48 -6.06
N HIS A 68 0.99 -1.10 -5.21
CA HIS A 68 0.01 -2.01 -4.63
C HIS A 68 -1.29 -1.98 -5.42
N LEU A 69 -1.73 -3.08 -6.03
CA LEU A 69 -2.95 -3.11 -6.86
C LEU A 69 -4.19 -2.70 -6.04
N PHE A 70 -4.42 -3.37 -4.93
CA PHE A 70 -5.28 -2.94 -3.83
C PHE A 70 -4.46 -2.06 -2.89
N MET A 71 -4.87 -0.81 -2.68
CA MET A 71 -4.03 0.15 -1.97
C MET A 71 -3.71 -0.28 -0.54
N PHE A 72 -2.43 -0.14 -0.20
CA PHE A 72 -1.88 -0.40 1.12
C PHE A 72 -2.13 0.79 2.08
N ASN A 73 -3.41 1.03 2.37
CA ASN A 73 -3.90 2.13 3.20
C ASN A 73 -5.17 1.77 3.97
N ARG A 74 -5.66 2.70 4.80
CA ARG A 74 -6.86 2.56 5.63
C ARG A 74 -8.20 2.70 4.89
N THR A 75 -8.19 2.80 3.56
CA THR A 75 -9.40 2.94 2.74
C THR A 75 -9.69 1.64 1.99
N GLU A 76 -8.66 1.04 1.36
CA GLU A 76 -8.79 -0.22 0.63
C GLU A 76 -8.30 -1.44 1.40
N PHE A 77 -7.48 -1.25 2.43
CA PHE A 77 -6.94 -2.33 3.27
C PHE A 77 -6.20 -3.43 2.48
N GLY A 78 -5.63 -3.07 1.32
CA GLY A 78 -4.84 -3.99 0.52
C GLY A 78 -3.61 -4.46 1.30
N LEU A 79 -3.30 -5.76 1.21
CA LEU A 79 -2.23 -6.37 2.01
C LEU A 79 -0.88 -6.21 1.33
N HIS A 80 0.20 -6.08 2.11
CA HIS A 80 1.56 -6.15 1.56
C HIS A 80 1.90 -7.61 1.26
N HIS A 81 1.60 -8.04 0.04
CA HIS A 81 1.66 -9.44 -0.39
C HIS A 81 2.21 -9.52 -1.82
N PRO A 82 2.97 -10.57 -2.20
CA PRO A 82 3.53 -10.70 -3.55
C PRO A 82 2.47 -10.58 -4.65
N GLY A 83 1.30 -11.20 -4.48
CA GLY A 83 0.18 -11.09 -5.44
C GLY A 83 -0.56 -9.76 -5.45
N ASN A 84 -0.16 -8.79 -4.62
CA ASN A 84 -0.69 -7.42 -4.63
C ASN A 84 0.35 -6.39 -5.05
N VAL A 85 1.61 -6.80 -5.31
CA VAL A 85 2.66 -5.87 -5.67
C VAL A 85 3.14 -6.09 -7.10
N VAL A 86 3.14 -5.02 -7.87
CA VAL A 86 3.56 -5.03 -9.27
C VAL A 86 4.60 -3.93 -9.53
N PRO A 87 5.47 -4.10 -10.54
CA PRO A 87 6.36 -3.02 -10.96
C PRO A 87 5.59 -1.92 -11.69
N CYS A 88 5.85 -0.68 -11.30
CA CYS A 88 5.19 0.48 -11.87
C CYS A 88 6.21 1.59 -12.15
N CYS A 89 6.17 2.19 -13.35
CA CYS A 89 7.01 3.34 -13.65
C CYS A 89 6.48 4.60 -12.93
N LYS A 90 7.34 5.61 -12.76
CA LYS A 90 6.99 6.84 -12.04
C LYS A 90 5.80 7.60 -12.63
N SER A 91 5.61 7.55 -13.96
CA SER A 91 4.48 8.20 -14.64
C SER A 91 3.16 7.48 -14.34
N CYS A 92 3.14 6.15 -14.34
CA CYS A 92 1.97 5.34 -13.99
C CYS A 92 1.71 5.25 -12.49
N ASN A 93 2.71 5.45 -11.63
CA ASN A 93 2.57 5.35 -10.16
C ASN A 93 1.83 6.53 -9.52
N LYS A 94 1.11 7.31 -10.33
CA LYS A 94 0.19 8.36 -9.89
C LYS A 94 -1.22 7.88 -10.22
N ARG A 95 -1.85 7.22 -9.25
CA ARG A 95 -3.19 6.68 -9.47
C ARG A 95 -4.19 7.80 -9.76
N ALA A 96 -5.02 7.57 -10.77
CA ALA A 96 -6.11 8.45 -11.12
C ALA A 96 -7.13 8.59 -10.00
N ARG A 97 -7.93 9.66 -10.09
CA ARG A 97 -9.02 9.95 -9.14
C ARG A 97 -10.34 10.01 -9.87
N ASN A 98 -11.36 9.46 -9.21
CA ASN A 98 -12.76 9.58 -9.59
C ASN A 98 -13.26 11.03 -9.38
N LEU A 99 -14.45 11.32 -9.90
CA LEU A 99 -15.11 12.62 -9.76
C LEU A 99 -15.35 13.03 -8.29
N ASP A 100 -15.58 12.06 -7.42
CA ASP A 100 -15.73 12.24 -5.97
C ASP A 100 -14.39 12.39 -5.22
N LYS A 101 -13.27 12.51 -5.96
CA LYS A 101 -11.88 12.61 -5.48
C LYS A 101 -11.35 11.34 -4.81
N THR A 102 -12.13 10.26 -4.73
CA THR A 102 -11.61 8.94 -4.36
C THR A 102 -10.62 8.46 -5.41
N PHE A 103 -9.73 7.55 -5.04
CA PHE A 103 -8.84 6.97 -6.03
C PHE A 103 -9.57 5.92 -6.86
N CYS A 104 -9.23 5.85 -8.14
CA CYS A 104 -9.68 4.77 -9.02
C CYS A 104 -9.13 3.42 -8.50
N ASN A 105 -9.84 2.32 -8.78
CA ASN A 105 -9.26 0.99 -8.59
C ASN A 105 -8.19 0.71 -9.67
N TRP A 106 -7.42 -0.38 -9.52
CA TRP A 106 -6.32 -0.67 -10.46
C TRP A 106 -6.81 -0.96 -11.89
N GLU A 107 -8.00 -1.53 -12.08
CA GLU A 107 -8.57 -1.80 -13.42
C GLU A 107 -8.95 -0.49 -14.12
N GLN A 108 -9.62 0.41 -13.40
CA GLN A 108 -9.95 1.76 -13.87
C GLN A 108 -8.67 2.55 -14.19
N HIS A 109 -7.66 2.47 -13.33
CA HIS A 109 -6.37 3.12 -13.55
C HIS A 109 -5.64 2.55 -14.77
N LEU A 110 -5.64 1.22 -14.96
CA LEU A 110 -5.09 0.58 -16.15
C LEU A 110 -5.78 1.08 -17.42
N LYS A 111 -7.12 1.13 -17.41
CA LYS A 111 -7.90 1.64 -18.55
C LYS A 111 -7.51 3.06 -18.89
N GLU A 112 -7.42 3.94 -17.90
CA GLU A 112 -6.97 5.31 -18.11
C GLU A 112 -5.54 5.42 -18.64
N VAL A 113 -4.62 4.57 -18.17
CA VAL A 113 -3.25 4.53 -18.69
C VAL A 113 -3.26 4.11 -20.16
N CYS A 114 -3.98 3.05 -20.52
CA CYS A 114 -4.12 2.61 -21.91
C CYS A 114 -4.73 3.71 -22.79
N ASP A 115 -5.79 4.37 -22.32
CA ASP A 115 -6.44 5.47 -23.04
C ASP A 115 -5.47 6.63 -23.29
N LYS A 116 -4.69 7.05 -22.28
CA LYS A 116 -3.71 8.14 -22.37
C LYS A 116 -2.55 7.85 -23.32
N HIS A 117 -2.20 6.58 -23.50
CA HIS A 117 -1.12 6.16 -24.41
C HIS A 117 -1.64 5.74 -25.80
N GLY A 118 -2.94 5.84 -26.07
CA GLY A 118 -3.53 5.38 -27.33
C GLY A 118 -3.47 3.86 -27.54
N GLN A 119 -3.42 3.10 -26.44
CA GLN A 119 -3.23 1.64 -26.40
C GLN A 119 -4.47 0.93 -25.86
N LYS A 120 -5.67 1.35 -26.28
CA LYS A 120 -6.95 0.81 -25.78
C LYS A 120 -7.13 -0.67 -26.05
N ASP A 121 -6.61 -1.12 -27.18
CA ASP A 121 -6.54 -2.50 -27.63
C ASP A 121 -5.71 -3.39 -26.68
N GLN A 122 -4.71 -2.82 -25.99
CA GLN A 122 -3.85 -3.54 -25.05
C GLN A 122 -4.45 -3.71 -23.64
N TYR A 123 -5.63 -3.13 -23.38
CA TYR A 123 -6.24 -3.13 -22.05
C TYR A 123 -6.50 -4.56 -21.53
N GLU A 124 -7.15 -5.41 -22.32
CA GLU A 124 -7.53 -6.76 -21.87
C GLU A 124 -6.32 -7.65 -21.65
N ASP A 125 -5.30 -7.59 -22.52
CA ASP A 125 -4.08 -8.39 -22.38
C ASP A 125 -3.32 -8.02 -21.09
N ARG A 126 -3.18 -6.71 -20.82
CA ARG A 126 -2.53 -6.22 -19.59
C ARG A 126 -3.35 -6.53 -18.34
N ARG A 127 -4.68 -6.41 -18.44
CA ARG A 127 -5.59 -6.77 -17.36
C ARG A 127 -5.46 -8.26 -17.02
N GLN A 128 -5.46 -9.13 -18.03
CA GLN A 128 -5.30 -10.56 -17.83
C GLN A 128 -3.94 -10.90 -17.23
N ARG A 129 -2.86 -10.23 -17.64
CA ARG A 129 -1.53 -10.40 -17.04
C ARG A 129 -1.53 -10.08 -15.54
N ILE A 130 -2.19 -8.99 -15.13
CA ILE A 130 -2.32 -8.62 -13.71
C ILE A 130 -3.18 -9.65 -12.96
N LEU A 131 -4.30 -10.10 -13.52
CA LEU A 131 -5.14 -11.14 -12.92
C LEU A 131 -4.37 -12.46 -12.73
N ASN A 132 -3.63 -12.89 -13.75
CA ASN A 132 -2.77 -14.07 -13.68
C ASN A 132 -1.70 -13.91 -12.59
N HIS A 133 -1.13 -12.73 -12.41
CA HIS A 133 -0.17 -12.44 -11.34
C HIS A 133 -0.80 -12.57 -9.94
N ILE A 134 -2.00 -12.00 -9.74
CA ILE A 134 -2.76 -12.11 -8.47
C ILE A 134 -2.98 -13.58 -8.12
N GLU A 135 -3.38 -14.40 -9.10
CA GLU A 135 -3.62 -15.83 -8.94
C GLU A 135 -2.34 -16.64 -8.72
N GLN A 136 -1.30 -16.41 -9.54
CA GLN A 136 0.01 -17.07 -9.45
C GLN A 136 0.60 -16.95 -8.04
N TYR A 137 0.51 -15.76 -7.45
CA TYR A 137 1.03 -15.49 -6.12
C TYR A 137 0.01 -15.72 -5.00
N LYS A 138 -1.19 -16.23 -5.32
CA LYS A 138 -2.22 -16.62 -4.36
C LYS A 138 -2.60 -15.49 -3.40
N TYR A 139 -2.85 -14.29 -3.93
CA TYR A 139 -3.40 -13.21 -3.10
C TYR A 139 -4.70 -13.69 -2.42
N PRO A 140 -4.87 -13.49 -1.10
CA PRO A 140 -5.97 -14.10 -0.36
C PRO A 140 -7.34 -13.66 -0.88
N LYS A 141 -8.21 -14.64 -1.13
CA LYS A 141 -9.62 -14.42 -1.50
C LYS A 141 -10.46 -14.25 -0.24
N LEU A 142 -10.35 -13.08 0.38
CA LEU A 142 -11.07 -12.75 1.61
C LEU A 142 -12.57 -12.66 1.37
N ASN A 143 -13.36 -13.25 2.27
CA ASN A 143 -14.80 -13.06 2.30
C ASN A 143 -15.17 -11.69 2.92
N GLU A 144 -16.44 -11.32 2.85
CA GLU A 144 -16.91 -10.02 3.33
C GLU A 144 -16.70 -9.82 4.84
N SER A 145 -16.84 -10.88 5.65
CA SER A 145 -16.58 -10.82 7.09
C SER A 145 -15.10 -10.60 7.39
N GLU A 146 -14.19 -11.26 6.68
CA GLU A 146 -12.73 -11.07 6.82
C GLU A 146 -12.30 -9.66 6.41
N LYS A 147 -12.78 -9.17 5.27
CA LYS A 147 -12.55 -7.78 4.84
C LYS A 147 -13.08 -6.78 5.86
N HIS A 148 -14.28 -7.02 6.38
CA HIS A 148 -14.89 -6.18 7.41
C HIS A 148 -14.05 -6.17 8.70
N ALA A 149 -13.56 -7.33 9.13
CA ALA A 149 -12.71 -7.44 10.32
C ALA A 149 -11.41 -6.62 10.15
N ILE A 150 -10.71 -6.77 9.02
CA ILE A 150 -9.49 -5.99 8.74
C ILE A 150 -9.81 -4.49 8.75
N ARG A 151 -10.92 -4.08 8.13
CA ARG A 151 -11.37 -2.68 8.11
C ARG A 151 -11.60 -2.15 9.53
N VAL A 152 -12.31 -2.89 10.38
CA VAL A 152 -12.61 -2.48 11.76
C VAL A 152 -11.31 -2.33 12.56
N ILE A 153 -10.42 -3.32 12.48
CA ILE A 153 -9.15 -3.32 13.23
C ILE A 153 -8.24 -2.20 12.74
N ALA A 154 -8.09 -2.01 11.42
CA ALA A 154 -7.24 -0.96 10.86
C ALA A 154 -7.72 0.44 11.22
N ASN A 155 -9.03 0.69 11.21
CA ASN A 155 -9.58 1.99 11.62
C ASN A 155 -9.44 2.21 13.13
N SER A 156 -9.70 1.18 13.95
CA SER A 156 -9.48 1.27 15.41
C SER A 156 -8.01 1.56 15.74
N LEU A 157 -7.07 0.86 15.08
CA LEU A 157 -5.64 1.11 15.26
C LEU A 157 -5.25 2.54 14.87
N TYR A 158 -5.77 3.03 13.74
CA TYR A 158 -5.51 4.38 13.28
C TYR A 158 -5.94 5.44 14.31
N GLU A 159 -7.18 5.36 14.80
CA GLU A 159 -7.70 6.32 15.78
C GLU A 159 -6.97 6.20 17.13
N ASN A 160 -6.68 4.98 17.59
CA ASN A 160 -5.97 4.78 18.85
C ASN A 160 -4.57 5.40 18.83
N ILE A 161 -3.81 5.26 17.74
CA ILE A 161 -2.48 5.87 17.61
C ILE A 161 -2.54 7.40 17.56
N LYS A 162 -3.58 7.96 16.91
CA LYS A 162 -3.81 9.41 16.92
C LYS A 162 -4.09 9.92 18.33
N ILE A 163 -5.04 9.30 19.02
CA ILE A 163 -5.42 9.66 20.39
C ILE A 163 -4.23 9.53 21.33
N GLU A 164 -3.43 8.47 21.22
CA GLU A 164 -2.26 8.26 22.07
C GLU A 164 -1.20 9.34 21.87
N SER A 165 -1.03 9.81 20.63
CA SER A 165 -0.12 10.93 20.31
C SER A 165 -0.59 12.23 20.95
N GLU A 166 -1.89 12.50 20.93
CA GLU A 166 -2.49 13.69 21.53
C GLU A 166 -2.38 13.67 23.06
N LYS A 167 -2.72 12.53 23.69
CA LYS A 167 -2.56 12.32 25.14
C LYS A 167 -1.12 12.48 25.60
N SER A 168 -0.16 11.95 24.82
CA SER A 168 1.26 12.08 25.14
C SER A 168 1.71 13.55 25.18
N LEU A 169 1.20 14.37 24.26
CA LEU A 169 1.47 15.82 24.24
C LEU A 169 0.78 16.55 25.40
N GLU A 170 -0.47 16.18 25.72
CA GLU A 170 -1.19 16.74 26.87
C GLU A 170 -0.45 16.46 28.18
N LEU A 171 -0.05 15.21 28.41
CA LEU A 171 0.75 14.81 29.57
C LEU A 171 2.07 15.60 29.64
N TYR A 172 2.76 15.79 28.51
CA TYR A 172 3.97 16.61 28.49
C TYR A 172 3.70 18.06 28.93
N LYS A 173 2.61 18.67 28.45
CA LYS A 173 2.21 20.04 28.84
C LYS A 173 1.89 20.14 30.33
N GLU A 174 1.20 19.16 30.89
CA GLU A 174 0.89 19.10 32.32
C GLU A 174 2.17 19.01 33.18
N LEU A 175 3.11 18.15 32.77
CA LEU A 175 4.40 18.01 33.44
C LEU A 175 5.25 19.28 33.34
N ASP A 176 5.29 19.91 32.18
CA ASP A 176 6.01 21.18 31.95
C ASP A 176 5.49 22.29 32.89
N GLN A 177 4.16 22.43 33.01
CA GLN A 177 3.55 23.37 33.96
C GLN A 177 3.91 23.05 35.42
N ALA A 178 4.01 21.77 35.78
CA ALA A 178 4.40 21.35 37.11
C ALA A 178 5.88 21.65 37.41
N PHE A 179 6.77 21.54 36.41
CA PHE A 179 8.19 21.87 36.55
C PHE A 179 8.41 23.37 36.73
N ILE A 180 7.71 24.21 35.96
CA ILE A 180 7.82 25.67 36.06
C ILE A 180 7.31 26.20 37.41
N LYS A 181 6.36 25.49 38.05
CA LYS A 181 5.81 25.86 39.37
C LYS A 181 6.64 25.40 40.57
N LYS A 182 7.76 24.68 40.38
CA LYS A 182 8.73 24.47 41.47
C LYS A 182 9.65 25.69 41.54
N PRO A 183 9.61 26.51 42.61
CA PRO A 183 10.64 27.50 42.83
C PRO A 183 11.98 26.78 43.08
N MET A 184 13.08 27.38 42.62
CA MET A 184 14.41 27.07 43.19
C MET A 184 14.43 27.36 44.68
#